data_AF-A0A1G0RDV7-F1
#
_entry.id   AF-A0A1G0RDV7-F1
#
_cell.length_a   1.000
_cell.length_b   1.000
_cell.length_c   1.000
_cell.angle_alpha   90.00
_cell.angle_beta   90.00
_cell.angle_gamma   90.00
#
_symmetry.space_group_name_H-M   'P 1'
#
loop_
_entity.id
_entity.type
_entity.pdbx_description
1 polymer ?
#
loop_
_entity_poly.entity_id
_entity_poly.type
_entity_poly.pdbx_seq_one_letter_code
_entity_poly.pdbx_strand_id
1 'polypeptide(L)'
;MDTRDFYDDLFNNMIEGRGFKQSAVLSTDEDDYTVSVLFNNENALKKIFEIDWTGSNPFALIRESELYDAKQGDEIVIEDENEGSPFYIKEIQLNGKGAALIELSYDQT
;
A
#
# COMPACT_ATOMS: atom_id res chain seq x y z
N MET A 1 14.86 12.69 -15.39
CA MET A 1 14.50 11.95 -14.17
C MET A 1 13.49 10.93 -14.63
N ASP A 2 13.83 9.64 -14.54
CA ASP A 2 12.89 8.59 -14.95
C ASP A 2 11.70 8.61 -13.99
N THR A 3 10.50 8.31 -14.46
CA THR A 3 9.31 8.31 -13.57
C THR A 3 9.50 7.31 -12.44
N ARG A 4 10.24 6.22 -12.69
CA ARG A 4 10.57 5.21 -11.69
C ARG A 4 11.43 5.77 -10.54
N ASP A 5 12.46 6.55 -10.88
CA ASP A 5 13.32 7.21 -9.88
C ASP A 5 12.52 8.19 -9.02
N PHE A 6 11.54 8.89 -9.62
CA PHE A 6 10.67 9.80 -8.88
C PHE A 6 9.81 9.06 -7.84
N TYR A 7 9.24 7.90 -8.17
CA TYR A 7 8.43 7.15 -7.21
C TYR A 7 9.30 6.46 -6.15
N ASP A 8 10.46 5.93 -6.51
CA ASP A 8 11.41 5.40 -5.53
C ASP A 8 11.86 6.51 -4.58
N ASP A 9 12.24 7.68 -5.10
CA ASP A 9 12.57 8.86 -4.30
C ASP A 9 11.37 9.37 -3.51
N LEU A 10 10.15 9.32 -4.02
CA LEU A 10 8.96 9.78 -3.32
C LEU A 10 8.61 8.83 -2.16
N PHE A 11 8.67 7.51 -2.37
CA PHE A 11 8.55 6.52 -1.31
C PHE A 11 9.69 6.64 -0.30
N ASN A 12 10.89 7.03 -0.72
CA ASN A 12 12.05 7.24 0.14
C ASN A 12 12.05 8.60 0.87
N ASN A 13 11.46 9.66 0.29
CA ASN A 13 11.45 11.02 0.85
C ASN A 13 10.18 11.30 1.68
N MET A 14 9.06 10.64 1.40
CA MET A 14 7.89 10.73 2.30
C MET A 14 8.13 10.08 3.67
N ILE A 15 9.26 9.37 3.82
CA ILE A 15 9.83 8.82 5.05
C ILE A 15 10.17 9.91 6.08
N GLU A 16 10.57 11.11 5.65
CA GLU A 16 11.06 12.13 6.59
C GLU A 16 9.97 13.14 7.02
N GLY A 17 8.77 13.07 6.44
CA GLY A 17 7.92 14.25 6.30
C GLY A 17 6.52 14.25 6.92
N ARG A 18 6.07 13.21 7.65
CA ARG A 18 4.72 13.03 8.29
C ARG A 18 3.82 11.93 7.69
N GLY A 19 4.38 10.89 7.08
CA GLY A 19 3.65 9.66 6.78
C GLY A 19 4.60 8.50 6.96
N PHE A 20 4.64 7.93 8.17
CA PHE A 20 5.59 6.87 8.50
C PHE A 20 5.40 5.71 7.53
N LYS A 21 6.49 5.34 6.85
CA LYS A 21 6.58 4.08 6.13
C LYS A 21 6.38 2.97 7.16
N GLN A 22 5.31 2.21 7.02
CA GLN A 22 5.00 1.11 7.91
C GLN A 22 5.40 -0.20 7.24
N SER A 23 5.90 -1.13 8.05
CA SER A 23 6.07 -2.50 7.62
C SER A 23 4.70 -3.18 7.64
N ALA A 24 4.42 -3.95 6.60
CA ALA A 24 3.28 -4.85 6.59
C ALA A 24 3.72 -6.24 6.13
N VAL A 25 3.09 -7.27 6.64
CA VAL A 25 3.23 -8.63 6.13
C VAL A 25 2.07 -8.89 5.19
N LEU A 26 2.37 -9.23 3.94
CA LEU A 26 1.39 -9.63 2.96
C LEU A 26 1.45 -11.15 2.83
N SER A 27 0.30 -11.80 3.02
CA SER A 27 0.14 -13.25 3.01
C SER A 27 -0.66 -13.65 1.78
N THR A 28 0.00 -14.35 0.87
CA THR A 28 -0.59 -14.87 -0.37
C THR A 28 -0.83 -16.37 -0.27
N ASP A 29 -1.43 -16.98 -1.30
CA ASP A 29 -1.57 -18.44 -1.37
C ASP A 29 -0.21 -19.19 -1.41
N GLU A 30 0.87 -18.52 -1.82
CA GLU A 30 2.18 -19.15 -2.04
C GLU A 30 3.15 -18.92 -0.88
N ASP A 31 3.31 -17.67 -0.44
CA ASP A 31 4.25 -17.27 0.61
C ASP A 31 3.81 -16.00 1.34
N ASP A 32 4.38 -15.81 2.53
CA ASP A 32 4.31 -14.58 3.32
C ASP A 32 5.56 -13.73 3.08
N TYR A 33 5.39 -12.43 2.84
CA TYR A 33 6.53 -11.52 2.69
C TYR A 33 6.27 -10.13 3.27
N THR A 34 7.33 -9.50 3.76
CA THR A 34 7.28 -8.14 4.29
C THR A 34 7.35 -7.13 3.18
N VAL A 35 6.43 -6.18 3.20
CA VAL A 35 6.32 -5.07 2.27
C VAL A 35 6.35 -3.74 3.00
N SER A 36 6.72 -2.71 2.26
CA SER A 36 6.69 -1.34 2.72
C SER A 36 5.40 -0.65 2.29
N VAL A 37 4.62 -0.14 3.24
CA VAL A 37 3.36 0.55 2.92
C VAL A 37 3.28 1.97 3.48
N LEU A 38 2.51 2.80 2.79
CA LEU A 38 2.00 4.06 3.31
C LEU A 38 0.51 3.88 3.58
N PHE A 39 0.18 3.59 4.83
CA PHE A 39 -1.19 3.35 5.26
C PHE A 39 -1.96 4.66 5.43
N ASN A 40 -3.18 4.73 4.87
CA ASN A 40 -4.11 5.86 4.95
C ASN A 40 -3.48 7.25 4.72
N ASN A 41 -2.48 7.33 3.84
CA ASN A 41 -1.77 8.57 3.56
C ASN A 41 -2.38 9.31 2.36
N GLU A 42 -3.41 10.12 2.62
CA GLU A 42 -4.13 10.89 1.59
C GLU A 42 -3.23 11.88 0.83
N ASN A 43 -2.24 12.46 1.52
CA ASN A 43 -1.29 13.38 0.88
C ASN A 43 -0.41 12.65 -0.15
N ALA A 44 0.04 11.45 0.18
CA ALA A 44 0.78 10.59 -0.73
C ALA A 44 -0.10 10.15 -1.91
N LEU A 45 -1.34 9.75 -1.63
CA LEU A 45 -2.30 9.36 -2.66
C LEU A 45 -2.50 10.50 -3.68
N LYS A 46 -2.78 11.70 -3.20
CA LYS A 46 -2.96 12.88 -4.06
C LYS A 46 -1.72 13.23 -4.87
N LYS A 47 -0.51 12.99 -4.34
CA LYS A 47 0.74 13.24 -5.07
C LYS A 47 1.07 12.15 -6.10
N ILE A 48 0.76 10.88 -5.79
CA ILE A 48 1.15 9.72 -6.60
C ILE A 48 0.13 9.44 -7.70
N PHE A 49 -1.14 9.48 -7.32
CA PHE A 49 -2.29 9.10 -8.15
C PHE A 49 -3.09 10.32 -8.62
N GLU A 50 -2.79 11.53 -8.12
CA GLU A 50 -3.52 12.75 -8.47
C GLU A 50 -5.04 12.66 -8.18
N ILE A 51 -5.41 11.82 -7.21
CA ILE A 51 -6.79 11.59 -6.79
C ILE A 51 -6.97 11.94 -5.31
N ASP A 52 -8.19 12.32 -4.94
CA ASP A 52 -8.61 12.45 -3.55
C ASP A 52 -9.32 11.16 -3.13
N TRP A 53 -8.98 10.61 -1.95
CA TRP A 53 -9.63 9.40 -1.45
C TRP A 53 -11.08 9.72 -1.07
N THR A 54 -12.02 8.97 -1.62
CA THR A 54 -13.46 9.10 -1.30
C THR A 54 -14.04 7.83 -0.68
N GLY A 55 -13.21 6.82 -0.43
CA GLY A 55 -13.64 5.55 0.15
C GLY A 55 -13.79 5.64 1.67
N SER A 56 -14.75 4.89 2.23
CA SER A 56 -14.85 4.70 3.68
C SER A 56 -13.85 3.64 4.20
N ASN A 57 -13.31 2.86 3.28
CA ASN A 57 -12.38 1.78 3.56
C ASN A 57 -10.96 2.32 3.75
N PRO A 58 -10.15 1.65 4.59
CA PRO A 58 -8.73 1.94 4.67
C PRO A 58 -8.04 1.62 3.35
N PHE A 59 -6.89 2.25 3.11
CA PHE A 59 -6.06 1.95 1.94
C PHE A 59 -4.58 1.97 2.29
N ALA A 60 -3.79 1.30 1.48
CA ALA A 60 -2.34 1.29 1.55
C ALA A 60 -1.75 1.64 0.18
N LEU A 61 -0.68 2.42 0.16
CA LEU A 61 0.14 2.61 -1.03
C LEU A 61 1.39 1.75 -0.90
N ILE A 62 1.66 0.97 -1.93
CA ILE A 62 2.80 0.05 -2.01
C ILE A 62 3.56 0.28 -3.32
N ARG A 63 4.80 -0.18 -3.43
CA ARG A 63 5.48 -0.26 -4.72
C ARG A 63 4.89 -1.40 -5.55
N GLU A 64 4.70 -1.18 -6.84
CA GLU A 64 4.23 -2.25 -7.75
C GLU A 64 5.17 -3.46 -7.76
N SER A 65 6.47 -3.24 -7.57
CA SER A 65 7.46 -4.31 -7.49
C SER A 65 7.39 -5.14 -6.21
N GLU A 66 6.73 -4.65 -5.17
CA GLU A 66 6.54 -5.37 -3.90
C GLU A 66 5.20 -6.11 -3.86
N LEU A 67 4.33 -5.95 -4.87
CA LEU A 67 3.07 -6.68 -4.92
C LEU A 67 3.25 -8.16 -5.25
N TYR A 68 4.29 -8.57 -5.97
CA TYR A 68 4.48 -9.96 -6.43
C TYR A 68 3.18 -10.57 -7.00
N ASP A 69 2.64 -11.58 -6.34
CA ASP A 69 1.42 -12.31 -6.73
C ASP A 69 0.18 -11.92 -5.91
N ALA A 70 0.27 -10.83 -5.14
CA ALA A 70 -0.81 -10.30 -4.33
C ALA A 70 -2.07 -10.03 -5.16
N LYS A 71 -3.21 -10.47 -4.65
CA LYS A 71 -4.52 -10.38 -5.32
C LYS A 71 -5.63 -10.07 -4.32
N GLN A 72 -6.82 -9.81 -4.85
CA GLN A 72 -8.02 -9.66 -4.03
C GLN A 72 -8.25 -10.90 -3.15
N GLY A 73 -8.51 -10.66 -1.87
CA GLY A 73 -8.73 -11.68 -0.85
C GLY A 73 -7.50 -12.00 0.01
N ASP A 74 -6.30 -11.64 -0.46
CA ASP A 74 -5.06 -11.86 0.30
C ASP A 74 -5.02 -10.99 1.55
N GLU A 75 -4.30 -11.47 2.57
CA GLU A 75 -4.21 -10.82 3.86
C GLU A 75 -3.03 -9.84 3.89
N ILE A 76 -3.23 -8.72 4.58
CA ILE A 76 -2.17 -7.77 4.89
C ILE A 76 -2.26 -7.33 6.34
N VAL A 77 -1.21 -7.60 7.11
CA VAL A 77 -1.09 -7.23 8.52
C VAL A 77 -0.10 -6.07 8.61
N ILE A 78 -0.56 -4.93 9.14
CA ILE A 78 0.29 -3.75 9.29
C ILE A 78 0.86 -3.76 10.72
N GLU A 79 2.18 -3.83 10.86
CA GLU A 79 2.84 -4.20 12.14
C GLU A 79 2.56 -3.22 13.29
N ASP A 80 2.31 -1.94 12.99
CA ASP A 80 2.05 -0.89 13.98
C ASP A 80 0.56 -0.55 14.14
N GLU A 81 -0.35 -1.17 13.37
CA GLU A 81 -1.78 -0.86 13.37
C GLU A 81 -2.62 -2.08 13.80
N ASN A 82 -3.72 -1.81 14.53
CA ASN A 82 -4.74 -2.80 14.91
C ASN A 82 -4.27 -4.05 15.71
N GLU A 83 -3.20 -3.94 16.51
CA GLU A 83 -2.69 -5.05 17.35
C GLU A 83 -2.46 -6.36 16.55
N GLY A 84 -2.12 -6.25 15.26
CA GLY A 84 -1.91 -7.41 14.38
C GLY A 84 -3.17 -8.02 13.76
N SER A 85 -4.32 -7.31 13.76
CA SER A 85 -5.50 -7.75 13.02
C SER A 85 -5.27 -7.59 11.51
N PRO A 86 -5.52 -8.63 10.69
CA PRO A 86 -5.33 -8.54 9.26
C PRO A 86 -6.40 -7.65 8.62
N PHE A 87 -5.99 -6.91 7.59
CA PHE A 87 -6.88 -6.43 6.55
C PHE A 87 -6.87 -7.41 5.38
N TYR A 88 -7.91 -7.35 4.56
CA TYR A 88 -7.99 -8.12 3.32
C TYR A 88 -7.94 -7.18 2.13
N ILE A 89 -7.19 -7.57 1.10
CA ILE A 89 -7.13 -6.83 -0.16
C ILE A 89 -8.50 -6.90 -0.82
N LYS A 90 -9.13 -5.74 -1.00
CA LYS A 90 -10.39 -5.62 -1.74
C LYS A 90 -10.17 -5.30 -3.20
N GLU A 91 -9.25 -4.39 -3.49
CA GLU A 91 -8.92 -3.98 -4.85
C GLU A 91 -7.46 -3.52 -4.94
N ILE A 92 -6.81 -3.80 -6.08
CA ILE A 92 -5.47 -3.31 -6.40
C ILE A 92 -5.56 -2.44 -7.65
N GLN A 93 -5.12 -1.19 -7.55
CA GLN A 93 -5.06 -0.22 -8.63
C GLN A 93 -3.60 0.14 -8.90
N LEU A 94 -3.08 -0.31 -10.05
CA LEU A 94 -1.74 0.00 -10.51
C LEU A 94 -1.72 1.39 -11.16
N ASN A 95 -0.70 2.21 -10.88
CA ASN A 95 -0.54 3.51 -11.54
C ASN A 95 0.30 3.43 -12.83
N GLY A 96 0.94 2.28 -13.09
CA GLY A 96 1.78 2.04 -14.26
C GLY A 96 3.11 2.80 -14.24
N LYS A 97 3.45 3.39 -13.09
CA LYS A 97 4.66 4.17 -12.85
C LYS A 97 5.45 3.64 -11.65
N GLY A 98 5.10 2.47 -11.10
CA GLY A 98 5.80 1.83 -10.01
C GLY A 98 5.15 1.98 -8.63
N ALA A 99 3.94 2.55 -8.52
CA ALA A 99 3.17 2.57 -7.28
C ALA A 99 1.78 1.95 -7.47
N ALA A 100 1.33 1.19 -6.48
CA ALA A 100 -0.01 0.63 -6.44
C ALA A 100 -0.77 1.16 -5.23
N LEU A 101 -2.07 1.35 -5.44
CA LEU A 101 -3.04 1.65 -4.42
C LEU A 101 -3.79 0.36 -4.11
N ILE A 102 -3.77 -0.05 -2.85
CA ILE A 102 -4.51 -1.19 -2.35
C ILE A 102 -5.67 -0.66 -1.50
N GLU A 103 -6.90 -0.93 -1.91
CA GLU A 103 -8.06 -0.76 -1.03
C GLU A 103 -8.19 -1.96 -0.11
N LEU A 104 -8.40 -1.70 1.18
CA LEU A 104 -8.40 -2.70 2.24
C LEU A 104 -9.79 -2.85 2.86
N SER A 105 -10.08 -4.03 3.38
CA SER A 105 -11.32 -4.35 4.07
C SER A 105 -11.01 -5.02 5.41
N TYR A 106 -11.88 -4.80 6.41
CA TYR A 106 -11.87 -5.59 7.65
C TYR A 106 -12.52 -6.96 7.45
N ASP A 107 -13.37 -7.09 6.43
CA ASP A 107 -14.10 -8.31 6.10
C ASP A 107 -13.46 -9.03 4.90
N GLN A 108 -13.33 -10.34 5.03
CA GLN A 108 -12.97 -11.26 3.95
C GLN A 108 -14.23 -11.51 3.10
N THR A 109 -14.48 -10.68 2.09
CA THR A 109 -15.65 -10.82 1.18
C THR A 109 -15.25 -10.88 -0.27
#